data_AF-A0A5R9GQ49-F1
#
_entry.id   AF-A0A5R9GQ49-F1
#
_cell.length_a   1.000
_cell.length_b   1.000
_cell.length_c   1.000
_cell.angle_alpha   90.00
_cell.angle_beta   90.00
_cell.angle_gamma   90.00
#
_symmetry.space_group_name_H-M   'P 1'
#
loop_
_entity.id
_entity.type
_entity.pdbx_description
1 polymer ?
#
loop_
_entity_poly.entity_id
_entity_poly.type
_entity_poly.pdbx_seq_one_letter_code
_entity_poly.pdbx_strand_id
1 'polypeptide(L)'
;MRMILLILAFMFSGCTDFSRDIDGDYRYIKLDSDNHIIAKKNRQVVYQDVTKYVQNSEYIVGLKVKSKFLTNAFPEVPDKQPYGYFVIKKDTSELLFLEESEFLKFVDKQKIEW
;
A
#
# COMPACT_ATOMS: atom_id res chain seq x y z
N MET A 1 -15.85 51.64 -21.02
CA MET A 1 -16.22 50.21 -21.17
C MET A 1 -14.94 49.41 -20.92
N ARG A 2 -14.71 48.87 -19.71
CA ARG A 2 -15.10 47.52 -19.27
C ARG A 2 -14.77 46.44 -20.30
N MET A 3 -13.60 45.82 -20.16
CA MET A 3 -13.44 44.38 -20.35
C MET A 3 -12.33 43.88 -19.43
N ILE A 4 -12.74 43.34 -18.29
CA ILE A 4 -11.90 42.53 -17.40
C ILE A 4 -11.76 41.18 -18.11
N LEU A 5 -10.57 40.84 -18.57
CA LEU A 5 -10.27 39.48 -19.03
C LEU A 5 -9.74 38.68 -17.84
N LEU A 6 -10.66 38.07 -17.12
CA LEU A 6 -10.40 37.07 -16.09
C LEU A 6 -10.00 35.77 -16.79
N ILE A 7 -8.71 35.57 -17.06
CA ILE A 7 -8.20 34.26 -17.45
C ILE A 7 -7.88 33.51 -16.15
N LEU A 8 -8.90 32.78 -15.71
CA LEU A 8 -8.82 31.74 -14.70
C LEU A 8 -7.99 30.57 -15.26
N ALA A 9 -6.67 30.61 -15.12
CA ALA A 9 -5.80 29.48 -15.38
C ALA A 9 -5.77 28.54 -14.16
N PHE A 10 -6.92 27.93 -13.85
CA PHE A 10 -7.04 26.79 -12.93
C PHE A 10 -6.95 25.51 -13.73
N MET A 11 -5.76 25.13 -14.21
CA MET A 11 -5.50 23.76 -14.69
C MET A 11 -4.02 23.41 -14.50
N PHE A 12 -3.62 23.21 -13.25
CA PHE A 12 -2.62 22.18 -12.97
C PHE A 12 -3.40 20.91 -12.63
N SER A 13 -3.59 20.10 -13.66
CA SER A 13 -3.99 18.70 -13.61
C SER A 13 -3.12 17.95 -12.59
N GLY A 14 -3.63 17.81 -11.38
CA GLY A 14 -2.98 17.04 -10.32
C GLY A 14 -3.01 15.55 -10.66
N CYS A 15 -1.88 15.01 -11.10
CA CYS A 15 -1.47 13.70 -10.60
C CYS A 15 -1.09 13.92 -9.12
N THR A 16 -2.08 13.99 -8.25
CA THR A 16 -1.83 14.00 -6.80
C THR A 16 -1.52 12.57 -6.39
N ASP A 17 -0.26 12.17 -6.58
CA ASP A 17 0.32 11.04 -5.87
C ASP A 17 0.10 11.30 -4.37
N PHE A 18 -0.76 10.51 -3.74
CA PHE A 18 -1.01 10.64 -2.31
C PHE A 18 0.05 9.83 -1.58
N SER A 19 1.01 10.51 -0.95
CA SER A 19 1.98 9.87 -0.05
C SER A 19 1.67 10.19 1.40
N ARG A 20 1.70 9.17 2.26
CA ARG A 20 1.59 9.31 3.71
C ARG A 20 2.81 8.67 4.37
N ASP A 21 3.45 9.41 5.26
CA ASP A 21 4.53 8.84 6.08
C ASP A 21 3.97 7.73 6.98
N ILE A 22 4.65 6.59 6.93
CA ILE A 22 4.52 5.51 7.91
C ILE A 22 5.66 5.74 8.91
N ASP A 23 5.45 5.41 10.18
CA ASP A 23 6.45 5.70 11.19
C ASP A 23 7.79 4.99 10.89
N GLY A 24 8.91 5.62 11.24
CA GLY A 24 10.26 5.20 10.88
C GLY A 24 10.69 5.59 9.46
N ASP A 25 11.23 4.61 8.71
CA ASP A 25 11.80 4.80 7.36
C ASP A 25 10.83 4.45 6.22
N TYR A 26 9.53 4.33 6.50
CA TYR A 26 8.54 3.85 5.53
C TYR A 26 7.57 4.94 5.07
N ARG A 27 7.00 4.76 3.89
CA ARG A 27 5.96 5.61 3.31
C ARG A 27 4.96 4.74 2.57
N TYR A 28 3.70 5.09 2.73
CA TYR A 28 2.62 4.63 1.87
C TYR A 28 2.49 5.57 0.69
N ILE A 29 2.42 5.04 -0.52
CA ILE A 29 2.27 5.84 -1.75
C ILE A 29 1.12 5.24 -2.55
N LYS A 30 0.11 6.05 -2.82
CA LYS A 30 -0.98 5.73 -3.75
C LYS A 30 -0.63 6.25 -5.13
N LEU A 31 -0.38 5.34 -6.07
CA LEU A 31 0.00 5.63 -7.45
C LEU A 31 -1.25 5.83 -8.32
N ASP A 32 -2.27 5.00 -8.14
CA ASP A 32 -3.59 5.15 -8.77
C ASP A 32 -4.71 4.56 -7.90
N SER A 33 -5.92 4.35 -8.44
CA SER A 33 -7.05 3.82 -7.69
C SER A 33 -6.84 2.41 -7.15
N ASP A 34 -6.00 1.61 -7.80
CA ASP A 34 -5.80 0.20 -7.54
C ASP A 34 -4.36 -0.13 -7.11
N ASN A 35 -3.39 0.71 -7.45
CA ASN A 35 -1.97 0.50 -7.16
C ASN A 35 -1.51 1.37 -5.99
N HIS A 36 -1.28 0.73 -4.86
CA HIS A 36 -0.73 1.34 -3.67
C HIS A 36 0.49 0.56 -3.20
N ILE A 37 1.52 1.27 -2.76
CA ILE A 37 2.80 0.67 -2.39
C ILE A 37 3.23 1.10 -0.99
N ILE A 38 4.00 0.24 -0.33
CA ILE A 38 4.83 0.58 0.83
C ILE A 38 6.28 0.63 0.34
N ALA A 39 6.90 1.79 0.50
CA ALA A 39 8.29 2.03 0.12
C ALA A 39 9.08 2.60 1.30
N LYS A 40 10.40 2.44 1.28
CA LYS A 40 11.29 3.16 2.18
C LYS A 40 11.44 4.62 1.75
N LYS A 41 11.90 5.50 2.66
CA LYS A 41 12.13 6.91 2.31
C LYS A 41 13.21 7.09 1.26
N ASN A 42 14.14 6.16 1.15
CA ASN A 42 15.14 6.11 0.06
C ASN A 42 14.56 5.67 -1.31
N ARG A 43 13.23 5.52 -1.43
CA ARG A 43 12.49 5.10 -2.65
C ARG A 43 12.62 3.63 -3.02
N GLN A 44 13.16 2.78 -2.15
CA GLN A 44 13.10 1.33 -2.34
C GLN A 44 11.66 0.84 -2.11
N VAL A 45 11.04 0.26 -3.13
CA VAL A 45 9.73 -0.40 -2.99
C VAL A 45 9.90 -1.67 -2.17
N VAL A 46 9.16 -1.80 -1.07
CA VAL A 46 9.18 -2.99 -0.20
C VAL A 46 8.01 -3.89 -0.54
N TYR A 47 6.83 -3.31 -0.76
CA TYR A 47 5.64 -4.08 -1.13
C TYR A 47 4.69 -3.25 -2.01
N GLN A 48 3.94 -3.93 -2.87
CA GLN A 48 2.95 -3.35 -3.80
C GLN A 48 1.58 -3.97 -3.53
N ASP A 49 0.54 -3.43 -4.18
CA ASP A 49 -0.84 -3.91 -4.05
C ASP A 49 -1.37 -3.84 -2.62
N VAL A 50 -1.29 -2.69 -1.94
CA VAL A 50 -1.75 -2.51 -0.55
C VAL A 50 -3.18 -1.95 -0.47
N THR A 51 -4.12 -2.70 0.10
CA THR A 51 -5.51 -2.21 0.34
C THR A 51 -5.62 -1.46 1.66
N LYS A 52 -5.13 -2.08 2.72
CA LYS A 52 -5.22 -1.59 4.10
C LYS A 52 -3.89 -1.89 4.76
N TYR A 53 -3.42 -0.98 5.59
CA TYR A 53 -2.31 -1.24 6.50
C TYR A 53 -2.56 -0.59 7.85
N VAL A 54 -2.00 -1.20 8.89
CA VAL A 54 -1.80 -0.61 10.22
C VAL A 54 -0.36 -0.86 10.63
N GLN A 55 0.07 -0.26 11.74
CA GLN A 55 1.45 -0.40 12.19
C GLN A 55 1.55 -0.28 13.71
N ASN A 56 2.62 -0.86 14.26
CA ASN A 56 3.16 -0.50 15.57
C ASN A 56 4.63 -0.07 15.41
N SER A 57 5.40 -0.04 16.49
CA SER A 57 6.83 0.32 16.45
C SER A 57 7.70 -0.65 15.64
N GLU A 58 7.32 -1.91 15.51
CA GLU A 58 8.15 -2.98 14.93
C GLU A 58 7.66 -3.46 13.56
N TYR A 59 6.35 -3.45 13.33
CA TYR A 59 5.73 -4.07 12.18
C TYR A 59 4.80 -3.12 11.44
N ILE A 60 4.71 -3.33 10.13
CA ILE A 60 3.61 -2.85 9.28
C ILE A 60 2.86 -4.09 8.84
N VAL A 61 1.55 -4.13 9.06
CA VAL A 61 0.72 -5.29 8.72
C VAL A 61 -0.46 -4.84 7.89
N GLY A 62 -0.94 -5.69 6.98
CA GLY A 62 -1.96 -5.24 6.05
C GLY A 62 -2.58 -6.30 5.16
N LEU A 63 -3.48 -5.81 4.30
CA LEU A 63 -4.16 -6.58 3.27
C LEU A 63 -3.63 -6.23 1.89
N LYS A 64 -3.41 -7.25 1.08
CA LYS A 64 -3.19 -7.12 -0.36
C LYS A 64 -4.46 -6.66 -1.09
N VAL A 65 -4.32 -5.98 -2.23
CA VAL A 65 -5.39 -5.74 -3.20
C VAL A 65 -5.82 -7.09 -3.78
N LYS A 66 -7.14 -7.31 -3.79
CA LYS A 66 -7.70 -8.51 -4.40
C LYS A 66 -7.26 -8.55 -5.86
N SER A 67 -6.58 -9.62 -6.28
CA SER A 67 -6.21 -9.77 -7.68
C SER A 67 -7.48 -9.75 -8.53
N LYS A 68 -7.66 -8.67 -9.31
CA LYS A 68 -8.75 -8.55 -10.29
C LYS A 68 -8.49 -9.42 -11.53
N PHE A 69 -7.25 -9.89 -11.71
CA PHE A 69 -6.79 -10.70 -12.83
C PHE A 69 -6.58 -12.15 -12.40
N LEU A 70 -7.67 -12.94 -12.44
CA LEU A 70 -7.56 -14.39 -12.66
C LEU A 70 -7.75 -14.76 -14.13
N THR A 71 -7.88 -13.79 -15.04
CA THR A 71 -8.46 -14.06 -16.34
C THR A 71 -7.57 -13.92 -17.55
N ASN A 72 -6.39 -13.28 -17.56
CA ASN A 72 -5.47 -13.35 -18.71
C ASN A 72 -4.15 -12.60 -18.46
N ALA A 73 -3.11 -13.31 -18.05
CA ALA A 73 -1.70 -13.10 -18.41
C ALA A 73 -0.85 -13.92 -17.43
N PHE A 74 0.05 -14.74 -17.98
CA PHE A 74 1.08 -15.49 -17.25
C PHE A 74 1.67 -14.67 -16.08
N PRO A 75 1.71 -15.24 -14.86
CA PRO A 75 2.51 -16.43 -14.57
C PRO A 75 1.68 -17.71 -14.43
N GLU A 76 2.29 -18.86 -14.74
CA GLU A 76 1.72 -20.23 -14.72
C GLU A 76 1.25 -20.71 -13.33
N VAL A 77 1.17 -19.83 -12.34
CA VAL A 77 0.67 -20.13 -11.01
C VAL A 77 -0.32 -19.01 -10.65
N PRO A 78 -1.64 -19.29 -10.73
CA PRO A 78 -2.63 -18.41 -10.13
C PRO A 78 -2.27 -18.23 -8.66
N ASP A 79 -2.17 -16.98 -8.20
CA ASP A 79 -1.95 -16.67 -6.80
C ASP A 79 -3.06 -17.35 -5.99
N LYS A 80 -2.71 -18.40 -5.23
CA LYS A 80 -3.69 -19.26 -4.55
C LYS A 80 -4.44 -18.52 -3.45
N GLN A 81 -3.96 -17.35 -3.04
CA GLN A 81 -4.59 -16.49 -2.05
C GLN A 81 -5.18 -15.25 -2.76
N PRO A 82 -6.49 -15.22 -3.06
CA PRO A 82 -7.14 -14.05 -3.66
C PRO A 82 -7.10 -12.82 -2.74
N TYR A 83 -6.86 -13.04 -1.44
CA TYR A 83 -6.55 -12.06 -0.41
C TYR A 83 -5.33 -12.58 0.36
N GLY A 84 -4.24 -11.81 0.35
CA GLY A 84 -3.06 -12.11 1.16
C GLY A 84 -2.95 -11.13 2.32
N TYR A 85 -2.73 -11.64 3.53
CA TYR A 85 -2.31 -10.80 4.66
C TYR A 85 -0.80 -10.72 4.65
N PHE A 86 -0.26 -9.52 4.83
CA PHE A 86 1.18 -9.30 4.84
C PHE A 86 1.64 -8.74 6.19
N VAL A 87 2.88 -9.07 6.53
CA VAL A 87 3.64 -8.49 7.64
C VAL A 87 4.99 -8.04 7.10
N ILE A 88 5.35 -6.78 7.37
CA ILE A 88 6.66 -6.22 7.10
C ILE A 88 7.32 -5.93 8.44
N LYS A 89 8.47 -6.54 8.70
CA LYS A 89 9.30 -6.20 9.85
C LYS A 89 10.17 -4.99 9.52
N LYS A 90 10.04 -3.90 10.29
CA LYS A 90 10.62 -2.59 9.91
C LYS A 90 12.15 -2.56 9.92
N ASP A 91 12.80 -3.33 10.79
CA ASP A 91 14.26 -3.36 10.92
C ASP A 91 14.95 -4.09 9.76
N THR A 92 14.43 -5.25 9.35
CA THR A 92 15.00 -6.10 8.31
C THR A 92 14.38 -5.87 6.94
N SER A 93 13.21 -5.21 6.87
CA SER A 93 12.38 -5.15 5.67
C SER A 93 11.94 -6.52 5.15
N GLU A 94 11.94 -7.52 6.02
CA GLU A 94 11.42 -8.84 5.71
C GLU A 94 9.91 -8.79 5.51
N LEU A 95 9.45 -9.40 4.43
CA LEU A 95 8.05 -9.49 4.04
C LEU A 95 7.58 -10.94 4.22
N LEU A 96 6.53 -11.12 5.00
CA LEU A 96 5.88 -12.41 5.24
C LEU A 96 4.44 -12.34 4.76
N PHE A 97 4.00 -13.42 4.12
CA PHE A 97 2.59 -13.65 3.77
C PHE A 97 2.00 -14.68 4.72
N LEU A 98 0.83 -14.40 5.27
CA LEU A 98 0.16 -15.24 6.25
C LEU A 98 -1.26 -15.54 5.77
N GLU A 99 -1.73 -16.76 6.09
CA GLU A 99 -3.15 -17.05 6.07
C GLU A 99 -3.88 -16.21 7.13
N GLU A 100 -5.18 -15.94 6.94
CA GLU A 100 -5.97 -15.10 7.85
C GLU A 100 -5.83 -15.55 9.32
N SER A 101 -5.96 -16.85 9.57
CA SER A 101 -5.88 -17.39 10.93
C SER A 101 -4.52 -17.19 11.61
N GLU A 102 -3.44 -17.19 10.83
CA GLU A 102 -2.07 -16.96 11.31
C GLU A 102 -1.82 -15.47 11.51
N PHE A 103 -2.34 -14.65 10.61
CA PHE A 103 -2.29 -13.20 10.71
C PHE A 103 -3.00 -12.69 11.96
N LEU A 104 -4.22 -13.16 12.24
CA LEU A 104 -4.96 -12.73 13.43
C LEU A 104 -4.23 -13.11 14.72
N LYS A 105 -3.64 -14.31 14.77
CA LYS A 105 -2.75 -14.72 15.88
C LYS A 105 -1.51 -13.83 15.99
N PHE A 106 -0.92 -13.45 14.86
CA PHE A 106 0.25 -12.58 14.81
C PHE A 106 -0.09 -11.19 15.37
N VAL A 107 -1.16 -10.58 14.87
CA VAL A 107 -1.64 -9.26 15.29
C VAL A 107 -1.93 -9.24 16.80
N ASP A 108 -2.66 -10.23 17.31
CA ASP A 108 -2.98 -10.34 18.73
C ASP A 108 -1.70 -10.49 19.58
N LYS A 109 -0.81 -11.40 19.18
CA LYS A 109 0.48 -11.62 19.84
C LYS A 109 1.33 -10.35 19.89
N GLN A 110 1.36 -9.58 18.81
CA GLN A 110 2.13 -8.34 18.70
C GLN A 110 1.38 -7.11 19.21
N LYS A 111 0.15 -7.28 19.74
CA LYS A 111 -0.73 -6.21 20.24
C LYS A 111 -0.91 -5.09 19.22
N ILE A 112 -1.09 -5.46 17.96
CA ILE A 112 -1.35 -4.51 16.87
C ILE A 112 -2.85 -4.27 16.81
N GLU A 113 -3.29 -3.02 16.82
CA GLU A 113 -4.69 -2.68 16.61
C GLU A 113 -5.04 -2.83 15.13
N TRP A 114 -5.78 -3.90 14.80
CA TRP A 114 -6.16 -4.29 13.42
C TRP A 114 -7.59 -3.90 13.06
#